data_AF-A0A1B8P1W7-F1
#
_entry.id   AF-A0A1B8P1W7-F1
#
_cell.length_a   1.000
_cell.length_b   1.000
_cell.length_c   1.000
_cell.angle_alpha   90.00
_cell.angle_beta   90.00
_cell.angle_gamma   90.00
#
_symmetry.space_group_name_H-M   'P 1'
#
loop_
_entity.id
_entity.type
_entity.pdbx_description
1 polymer ?
#
loop_
_entity_poly.entity_id
_entity_poly.type
_entity_poly.pdbx_seq_one_letter_code
_entity_poly.pdbx_strand_id
1 'polypeptide(L)'
;MTSTDYMVTELSQKGLFQGMHKGMTLTSAALVLAFVLFTGLGPQLAGEIFGTARTWIESTFSGYYLVTVMLLMAVCAFIVVSRFGSIRLGSDDSRPEFSNFAWFSMLFSAGIGIGILFFGVAEPVFYLDDSGAFGYPNNPHADMAGATAIGHERAIDALRVSVFHWGLHGWAIYVIVGMSLAYFAYRRGLPLALRSALYPFIGERIYGPIGHLVDILGVLGCVFGVATSLGLGVSQMAVGLQRLVGISDGLDTQLILIAGISLISILSAVSGVQKGIKIISELNIWVSVLVVGAFLLGGPTLWLVQAFGATLLDYAANFIPWAFGMPTSPGRPPGSRPGPSSTGAGGWPGPPSSACSSRASREAAPCANSCSACCWCRP
;
A
#
# COMPACT_ATOMS: atom_id res chain seq x y z
N MET A 1 8.38 -28.00 21.78
CA MET A 1 9.20 -28.12 20.55
C MET A 1 10.05 -26.87 20.51
N THR A 2 11.37 -26.98 20.61
CA THR A 2 12.22 -25.77 20.57
C THR A 2 12.33 -25.24 19.13
N SER A 3 12.73 -23.98 18.95
CA SER A 3 12.98 -23.41 17.61
C SER A 3 13.95 -24.29 16.80
N THR A 4 14.95 -24.85 17.47
CA THR A 4 15.95 -25.73 16.86
C THR A 4 15.33 -27.06 16.42
N ASP A 5 14.46 -27.66 17.26
CA ASP A 5 13.75 -28.89 16.88
C ASP A 5 12.89 -28.66 15.64
N TYR A 6 12.14 -27.54 15.59
CA TYR A 6 11.29 -27.21 14.45
C TYR A 6 12.07 -27.05 13.14
N MET A 7 13.18 -26.31 13.17
CA MET A 7 14.02 -26.12 11.98
C MET A 7 14.62 -27.43 11.46
N VAL A 8 14.84 -28.41 12.34
CA VAL A 8 15.40 -29.71 11.98
C VAL A 8 14.32 -30.69 11.50
N THR A 9 13.16 -30.71 12.14
CA THR A 9 12.12 -31.73 11.85
C THR A 9 11.14 -31.32 10.76
N GLU A 10 10.77 -30.04 10.65
CA GLU A 10 9.68 -29.58 9.77
C GLU A 10 10.16 -28.97 8.45
N LEU A 11 11.42 -28.52 8.39
CA LEU A 11 12.01 -28.05 7.14
C LEU A 11 12.53 -29.22 6.31
N SER A 12 12.32 -29.14 4.98
CA SER A 12 12.91 -30.13 4.10
C SER A 12 14.42 -30.06 4.16
N GLN A 13 15.07 -31.18 4.47
CA GLN A 13 16.53 -31.25 4.55
C GLN A 13 17.19 -31.46 3.17
N LYS A 14 16.41 -31.87 2.15
CA LYS A 14 16.92 -32.21 0.80
C LYS A 14 15.89 -31.88 -0.29
N GLY A 15 16.36 -31.76 -1.53
CA GLY A 15 15.53 -31.60 -2.74
C GLY A 15 15.08 -30.16 -3.02
N LEU A 16 14.12 -29.99 -3.93
CA LEU A 16 13.63 -28.68 -4.40
C LEU A 16 13.11 -27.77 -3.26
N PHE A 17 12.64 -28.37 -2.16
CA PHE A 17 12.08 -27.65 -1.02
C PHE A 17 13.09 -27.44 0.12
N GLN A 18 14.39 -27.64 -0.11
CA GLN A 18 15.40 -27.57 0.94
C GLN A 18 15.33 -26.23 1.71
N GLY A 19 15.27 -26.31 3.04
CA GLY A 19 15.13 -25.15 3.93
C GLY A 19 13.71 -24.58 4.02
N MET A 20 12.72 -25.19 3.36
CA MET A 20 11.32 -24.75 3.39
C MET A 20 10.41 -25.77 4.06
N HIS A 21 9.34 -25.26 4.68
CA HIS A 21 8.29 -26.11 5.23
C HIS A 21 7.35 -26.56 4.10
N LYS A 22 7.37 -27.86 3.79
CA LYS A 22 6.67 -28.43 2.62
C LYS A 22 5.17 -28.17 2.64
N GLY A 23 4.52 -28.43 3.79
CA GLY A 23 3.06 -28.27 3.94
C GLY A 23 2.60 -26.85 3.61
N MET A 24 3.09 -25.86 4.36
CA MET A 24 2.82 -24.45 4.11
C MET A 24 3.11 -24.02 2.68
N THR A 25 4.27 -24.38 2.12
CA THR A 25 4.66 -23.98 0.75
C THR A 25 3.67 -24.51 -0.29
N LEU A 26 3.30 -25.79 -0.19
CA LEU A 26 2.34 -26.41 -1.12
C LEU A 26 0.94 -25.82 -0.94
N THR A 27 0.51 -25.59 0.30
CA THR A 27 -0.79 -24.97 0.59
C THR A 27 -0.87 -23.55 0.05
N SER A 28 0.15 -22.71 0.30
CA SER A 28 0.16 -21.34 -0.22
C SER A 28 0.21 -21.32 -1.75
N ALA A 29 1.03 -22.18 -2.37
CA ALA A 29 1.11 -22.29 -3.83
C ALA A 29 -0.23 -22.75 -4.44
N ALA A 30 -0.90 -23.72 -3.83
CA ALA A 30 -2.21 -24.19 -4.27
C ALA A 30 -3.28 -23.11 -4.15
N LEU A 31 -3.28 -22.33 -3.06
CA LEU A 31 -4.23 -21.21 -2.87
C LEU A 31 -4.00 -20.10 -3.89
N VAL A 32 -2.74 -19.73 -4.14
CA VAL A 32 -2.40 -18.74 -5.19
C VAL A 32 -2.81 -19.25 -6.57
N LEU A 33 -2.52 -20.52 -6.90
CA LEU A 33 -2.91 -21.10 -8.18
C LEU A 33 -4.43 -21.16 -8.34
N ALA A 34 -5.16 -21.56 -7.31
CA ALA A 34 -6.62 -21.57 -7.32
C ALA A 34 -7.19 -20.16 -7.55
N PHE A 35 -6.61 -19.14 -6.91
CA PHE A 35 -6.98 -17.74 -7.12
C PHE A 35 -6.72 -17.30 -8.57
N VAL A 36 -5.54 -17.59 -9.11
CA VAL A 36 -5.18 -17.24 -10.50
C VAL A 36 -6.10 -17.94 -11.51
N LEU A 37 -6.38 -19.24 -11.31
CA LEU A 37 -7.30 -19.98 -12.17
C LEU A 37 -8.72 -19.43 -12.09
N PHE A 38 -9.22 -19.12 -10.90
CA PHE A 38 -10.55 -18.53 -10.73
C PHE A 38 -10.68 -17.18 -11.44
N THR A 39 -9.71 -16.28 -11.21
CA THR A 39 -9.72 -14.94 -11.81
C THR A 39 -9.48 -14.96 -13.33
N GLY A 40 -8.69 -15.90 -13.83
CA GLY A 40 -8.43 -16.06 -15.26
C GLY A 40 -9.57 -16.73 -16.03
N LEU A 41 -10.25 -17.71 -15.44
CA LEU A 41 -11.35 -18.43 -16.10
C LEU A 41 -12.70 -17.70 -16.04
N GLY A 42 -12.91 -16.85 -15.02
CA GLY A 42 -14.17 -16.11 -14.83
C GLY A 42 -13.95 -14.66 -14.42
N PRO A 43 -13.29 -13.81 -15.23
CA PRO A 43 -12.91 -12.46 -14.83
C PRO A 43 -14.10 -11.56 -14.50
N GLN A 44 -15.24 -11.69 -15.18
CA GLN A 44 -16.44 -10.91 -14.87
C GLN A 44 -17.01 -11.26 -13.49
N LEU A 45 -17.21 -12.55 -13.22
CA LEU A 45 -17.72 -13.02 -11.94
C LEU A 45 -16.75 -12.69 -10.79
N ALA A 46 -15.45 -12.89 -11.01
CA ALA A 46 -14.42 -12.51 -10.04
C ALA A 46 -14.47 -11.00 -9.74
N GLY A 47 -14.60 -10.15 -10.77
CA GLY A 47 -14.75 -8.71 -10.63
C GLY A 47 -15.98 -8.30 -9.82
N GLU A 48 -17.13 -8.93 -10.06
CA GLU A 48 -18.36 -8.68 -9.31
C GLU A 48 -18.24 -9.08 -7.83
N ILE A 49 -17.70 -10.27 -7.57
CA ILE A 49 -17.50 -10.77 -6.20
C ILE A 49 -16.52 -9.88 -5.44
N PHE A 50 -15.38 -9.56 -6.04
CA PHE A 50 -14.37 -8.73 -5.39
C PHE A 50 -14.83 -7.29 -5.21
N GLY A 51 -15.54 -6.72 -6.19
CA GLY A 51 -16.13 -5.38 -6.07
C GLY A 51 -17.17 -5.29 -4.95
N THR A 52 -18.02 -6.32 -4.83
CA THR A 52 -19.02 -6.41 -3.75
C THR A 52 -18.34 -6.56 -2.38
N ALA A 53 -17.39 -7.49 -2.28
CA ALA A 53 -16.64 -7.73 -1.05
C ALA A 53 -15.87 -6.48 -0.61
N ARG A 54 -15.21 -5.80 -1.55
CA ARG A 54 -14.50 -4.54 -1.31
C ARG A 54 -15.44 -3.46 -0.78
N THR A 55 -16.58 -3.24 -1.45
CA THR A 55 -17.57 -2.23 -1.02
C THR A 55 -18.11 -2.51 0.38
N TRP A 56 -18.36 -3.78 0.69
CA TRP A 56 -18.79 -4.20 2.03
C TRP A 56 -17.70 -3.97 3.09
N ILE A 57 -16.44 -4.31 2.79
CA ILE A 57 -15.31 -4.08 3.69
C ILE A 57 -15.14 -2.58 3.96
N GLU A 58 -15.16 -1.75 2.92
CA GLU A 58 -15.01 -0.30 3.04
C GLU A 58 -16.14 0.31 3.88
N SER A 59 -17.39 -0.02 3.58
CA SER A 59 -18.55 0.54 4.30
C SER A 59 -18.67 0.06 5.75
N THR A 60 -18.17 -1.14 6.06
CA THR A 60 -18.32 -1.75 7.40
C THR A 60 -17.11 -1.48 8.29
N PHE A 61 -15.89 -1.48 7.74
CA PHE A 61 -14.64 -1.43 8.48
C PHE A 61 -13.82 -0.15 8.29
N SER A 62 -14.34 0.88 7.60
CA SER A 62 -13.62 2.17 7.43
C SER A 62 -13.10 2.74 8.76
N GLY A 63 -13.97 2.83 9.77
CA GLY A 63 -13.59 3.30 11.10
C GLY A 63 -12.57 2.40 11.80
N TYR A 64 -12.65 1.08 11.60
CA TYR A 64 -11.67 0.13 12.13
C TYR A 64 -10.27 0.38 11.54
N TYR A 65 -10.16 0.61 10.23
CA TYR A 65 -8.87 0.91 9.59
C TYR A 65 -8.25 2.19 10.13
N LEU A 66 -9.05 3.25 10.24
CA LEU A 66 -8.59 4.54 10.76
C LEU A 66 -8.06 4.42 12.19
N VAL A 67 -8.86 3.84 13.09
CA VAL A 67 -8.45 3.63 14.50
C VAL A 67 -7.22 2.75 14.61
N THR A 68 -7.12 1.70 13.79
CA THR A 68 -5.96 0.79 13.80
C THR A 68 -4.69 1.53 13.41
N VAL A 69 -4.69 2.29 12.32
CA VAL A 69 -3.51 3.04 11.88
C VAL A 69 -3.11 4.10 12.91
N MET A 70 -4.10 4.73 13.55
CA MET A 70 -3.86 5.68 14.65
C MET A 70 -3.21 5.04 15.86
N LEU A 71 -3.67 3.85 16.24
CA LEU A 71 -3.07 3.09 17.31
C LEU A 71 -1.63 2.70 16.96
N LEU A 72 -1.38 2.20 15.76
CA LEU A 72 -0.03 1.84 15.29
C LEU A 72 0.91 3.05 15.31
N MET A 73 0.43 4.21 14.88
CA MET A 73 1.18 5.46 14.94
C MET A 73 1.51 5.84 16.39
N ALA A 74 0.53 5.79 17.29
CA ALA A 74 0.73 6.09 18.70
C ALA A 74 1.74 5.12 19.34
N VAL A 75 1.71 3.84 18.97
CA VAL A 75 2.70 2.85 19.41
C VAL A 75 4.10 3.19 18.88
N CYS A 76 4.25 3.55 17.60
CA CYS A 76 5.52 4.01 17.05
C CYS A 76 6.06 5.21 17.83
N ALA A 77 5.23 6.24 18.05
CA ALA A 77 5.61 7.42 18.82
C ALA A 77 6.03 7.07 20.25
N PHE A 78 5.24 6.22 20.93
CA PHE A 78 5.55 5.74 22.28
C PHE A 78 6.90 5.01 22.34
N ILE A 79 7.20 4.15 21.37
CA ILE A 79 8.49 3.43 21.33
C ILE A 79 9.64 4.42 21.16
N VAL A 80 9.51 5.40 20.27
CA VAL A 80 10.55 6.42 20.02
C VAL A 80 10.86 7.24 21.27
N VAL A 81 9.84 7.67 22.02
CA VAL A 81 10.05 8.54 23.21
C VAL A 81 10.35 7.76 24.50
N SER A 82 10.05 6.47 24.54
CA SER A 82 10.25 5.64 25.73
C SER A 82 11.64 5.00 25.75
N ARG A 83 11.97 4.38 26.88
CA ARG A 83 13.19 3.56 27.04
C ARG A 83 13.32 2.45 25.98
N PHE A 84 12.22 2.01 25.38
CA PHE A 84 12.22 0.92 24.40
C PHE A 84 12.91 1.30 23.09
N GLY A 85 12.91 2.58 22.71
CA GLY A 85 13.60 3.08 21.51
C GLY A 85 15.12 2.93 21.55
N SER A 86 15.71 2.78 22.75
CA SER A 86 17.15 2.55 22.93
C SER A 86 17.57 1.08 22.78
N ILE A 87 16.61 0.16 22.67
CA ILE A 87 16.89 -1.28 22.57
C ILE A 87 17.45 -1.59 21.18
N ARG A 88 18.61 -2.23 21.14
CA ARG A 88 19.19 -2.70 19.88
C ARG A 88 18.45 -3.95 19.38
N LEU A 89 18.14 -3.96 18.08
CA LEU A 89 17.53 -5.09 17.37
C LEU A 89 18.58 -6.18 17.06
N GLY A 90 19.16 -6.73 18.12
CA GLY A 90 20.26 -7.68 18.10
C GLY A 90 20.79 -7.88 19.53
N SER A 91 21.96 -8.49 19.70
CA SER A 91 22.64 -8.52 21.00
C SER A 91 23.01 -7.11 21.47
N ASP A 92 23.27 -6.92 22.77
CA ASP A 92 23.61 -5.60 23.32
C ASP A 92 24.90 -5.03 22.71
N ASP A 93 25.81 -5.89 22.28
CA ASP A 93 27.07 -5.53 21.62
C ASP A 93 26.96 -5.42 20.09
N SER A 94 25.82 -5.78 19.49
CA SER A 94 25.63 -5.70 18.05
C SER A 94 25.83 -4.27 17.51
N ARG A 95 26.37 -4.17 16.31
CA ARG A 95 26.57 -2.93 15.54
C ARG A 95 25.88 -3.06 14.18
N PRO A 96 25.42 -1.96 13.57
CA PRO A 96 24.81 -2.00 12.24
C PRO A 96 25.75 -2.62 11.20
N GLU A 97 25.23 -3.56 10.41
CA GLU A 97 25.99 -4.19 9.32
C GLU A 97 26.21 -3.23 8.13
N PHE A 98 25.30 -2.29 7.94
CA PHE A 98 25.33 -1.29 6.88
C PHE A 98 25.53 0.11 7.46
N SER A 99 26.18 0.98 6.69
CA SER A 99 26.23 2.41 7.03
C SER A 99 24.84 3.03 6.95
N ASN A 100 24.61 4.14 7.67
CA ASN A 100 23.33 4.83 7.65
C ASN A 100 22.89 5.22 6.22
N PHE A 101 23.82 5.70 5.38
CA PHE A 101 23.52 6.04 3.99
C PHE A 101 23.07 4.82 3.19
N ALA A 102 23.79 3.70 3.27
CA ALA A 102 23.40 2.48 2.58
C ALA A 102 22.05 1.95 3.08
N TRP A 103 21.79 2.02 4.39
CA TRP A 103 20.53 1.62 4.98
C TRP A 103 19.35 2.48 4.51
N PHE A 104 19.49 3.81 4.50
CA PHE A 104 18.47 4.71 3.96
C PHE A 104 18.22 4.46 2.47
N SER A 105 19.26 4.27 1.66
CA SER A 105 19.11 3.96 0.23
C SER A 105 18.36 2.64 0.00
N MET A 106 18.65 1.60 0.80
CA MET A 106 17.91 0.34 0.73
C MET A 106 16.45 0.49 1.16
N LEU A 107 16.17 1.27 2.21
CA LEU A 107 14.79 1.53 2.66
C LEU A 107 13.96 2.23 1.58
N PHE A 108 14.52 3.28 0.96
CA PHE A 108 13.85 3.99 -0.13
C PHE A 108 13.65 3.07 -1.34
N SER A 109 14.66 2.27 -1.72
CA SER A 109 14.50 1.38 -2.86
C SER A 109 13.55 0.20 -2.62
N ALA A 110 13.45 -0.29 -1.39
CA ALA A 110 12.55 -1.40 -1.06
C ALA A 110 11.08 -0.95 -0.90
N GLY A 111 10.85 0.26 -0.40
CA GLY A 111 9.51 0.75 -0.01
C GLY A 111 8.79 1.63 -1.03
N ILE A 112 9.50 2.32 -1.94
CA ILE A 112 8.91 3.39 -2.77
C ILE A 112 8.32 2.91 -4.09
N GLY A 113 8.80 1.78 -4.61
CA GLY A 113 8.17 0.98 -5.68
C GLY A 113 7.56 1.73 -6.87
N ILE A 114 6.60 1.06 -7.51
CA ILE A 114 5.78 1.59 -8.61
C ILE A 114 4.67 2.51 -8.09
N GLY A 115 4.25 2.31 -6.82
CA GLY A 115 3.16 3.05 -6.21
C GLY A 115 3.36 4.56 -6.25
N ILE A 116 4.55 5.07 -5.90
CA ILE A 116 4.81 6.52 -5.91
C ILE A 116 4.92 7.07 -7.34
N LEU A 117 5.43 6.30 -8.30
CA LEU A 117 5.48 6.74 -9.71
C LEU A 117 4.11 6.80 -10.36
N PHE A 118 3.20 5.91 -9.96
CA PHE A 118 1.84 5.87 -10.47
C PHE A 118 0.93 6.87 -9.73
N PHE A 119 0.83 6.74 -8.41
CA PHE A 119 -0.07 7.55 -7.58
C PHE A 119 0.48 8.93 -7.27
N GLY A 120 1.79 9.17 -7.36
CA GLY A 120 2.37 10.49 -7.13
C GLY A 120 1.85 11.57 -8.09
N VAL A 121 1.35 11.16 -9.27
CA VAL A 121 0.62 12.06 -10.19
C VAL A 121 -0.87 11.74 -10.19
N ALA A 122 -1.24 10.46 -10.27
CA ALA A 122 -2.65 10.08 -10.44
C ALA A 122 -3.53 10.51 -9.26
N GLU A 123 -3.03 10.43 -8.03
CA GLU A 123 -3.82 10.69 -6.83
C GLU A 123 -4.05 12.19 -6.57
N PRO A 124 -3.04 13.09 -6.63
CA PRO A 124 -3.29 14.52 -6.55
C PRO A 124 -4.20 15.02 -7.69
N VAL A 125 -4.04 14.50 -8.91
CA VAL A 125 -4.93 14.86 -10.03
C VAL A 125 -6.36 14.37 -9.78
N PHE A 126 -6.52 13.16 -9.23
CA PHE A 126 -7.83 12.65 -8.83
C PHE A 126 -8.50 13.56 -7.80
N TYR A 127 -7.78 14.05 -6.79
CA TYR A 127 -8.35 14.96 -5.77
C TYR A 127 -8.51 16.41 -6.23
N LEU A 128 -7.79 16.80 -7.28
CA LEU A 128 -7.96 18.11 -7.91
C LEU A 128 -9.20 18.16 -8.80
N ASP A 129 -9.59 17.04 -9.41
CA ASP A 129 -10.75 16.97 -10.30
C ASP A 129 -12.05 17.36 -9.59
N ASP A 130 -12.79 18.33 -10.14
CA ASP A 130 -14.11 18.79 -9.67
C ASP A 130 -15.25 18.40 -10.62
N SER A 131 -14.94 17.68 -11.71
CA SER A 131 -15.90 17.38 -12.79
C SER A 131 -17.05 16.48 -12.38
N GLY A 132 -16.95 15.82 -11.21
CA GLY A 132 -17.91 14.82 -10.75
C GLY A 132 -17.86 13.52 -11.56
N ALA A 133 -16.85 13.32 -12.43
CA ALA A 133 -16.71 12.14 -13.28
C ALA A 133 -16.72 10.82 -12.50
N PHE A 134 -16.29 10.85 -11.24
CA PHE A 134 -16.23 9.68 -10.36
C PHE A 134 -17.55 9.36 -9.65
N GLY A 135 -18.54 10.25 -9.70
CA GLY A 135 -19.89 10.03 -9.15
C GLY A 135 -19.98 10.08 -7.63
N TYR A 136 -18.94 10.56 -6.94
CA TYR A 136 -18.91 10.82 -5.50
C TYR A 136 -17.91 11.94 -5.16
N PRO A 137 -18.08 12.64 -4.00
CA PRO A 137 -17.11 13.62 -3.54
C PRO A 137 -15.75 12.96 -3.31
N ASN A 138 -14.74 13.46 -3.99
CA ASN A 138 -13.40 12.87 -4.01
C ASN A 138 -12.43 13.58 -3.08
N ASN A 139 -12.66 14.84 -2.70
CA ASN A 139 -11.72 15.64 -1.90
C ASN A 139 -12.35 16.13 -0.60
N PRO A 140 -12.24 15.37 0.50
CA PRO A 140 -12.86 15.70 1.78
C PRO A 140 -12.50 17.10 2.30
N HIS A 141 -11.27 17.56 2.08
CA HIS A 141 -10.82 18.88 2.54
C HIS A 141 -11.47 20.01 1.73
N ALA A 142 -11.45 19.89 0.40
CA ALA A 142 -12.06 20.88 -0.47
C ALA A 142 -13.60 20.92 -0.32
N ASP A 143 -14.22 19.77 -0.14
CA ASP A 143 -15.66 19.64 0.05
C ASP A 143 -16.12 20.26 1.38
N MET A 144 -15.34 20.10 2.46
CA MET A 144 -15.60 20.75 3.74
C MET A 144 -15.32 22.25 3.74
N ALA A 145 -14.33 22.71 2.97
CA ALA A 145 -13.96 24.12 2.86
C ALA A 145 -14.85 24.90 1.87
N GLY A 146 -15.68 24.22 1.07
CA GLY A 146 -16.46 24.83 -0.01
C GLY A 146 -15.61 25.24 -1.22
N ALA A 147 -14.38 24.74 -1.33
CA ALA A 147 -13.44 25.01 -2.41
C ALA A 147 -13.72 24.10 -3.62
N THR A 148 -14.86 24.30 -4.28
CA THR A 148 -15.31 23.46 -5.39
C THR A 148 -14.66 23.79 -6.72
N ALA A 149 -14.10 24.99 -6.90
CA ALA A 149 -13.48 25.39 -8.17
C ALA A 149 -12.03 24.88 -8.29
N ILE A 150 -11.64 24.39 -9.47
CA ILE A 150 -10.23 24.14 -9.80
C ILE A 150 -9.42 25.43 -9.64
N GLY A 151 -8.49 25.43 -8.69
CA GLY A 151 -7.66 26.56 -8.35
C GLY A 151 -6.53 26.18 -7.39
N HIS A 152 -5.77 27.18 -6.94
CA HIS A 152 -4.61 26.96 -6.06
C HIS A 152 -5.01 26.28 -4.73
N GLU A 153 -6.09 26.72 -4.10
CA GLU A 153 -6.56 26.16 -2.82
C GLU A 153 -6.92 24.68 -2.94
N ARG A 154 -7.73 24.31 -3.96
CA ARG A 154 -8.07 22.92 -4.24
C ARG A 154 -6.84 22.06 -4.58
N ALA A 155 -5.84 22.63 -5.24
CA ALA A 155 -4.57 21.94 -5.51
C ALA A 155 -3.78 21.67 -4.23
N ILE A 156 -3.76 22.60 -3.28
CA ILE A 156 -3.17 22.36 -1.95
C ILE A 156 -3.99 21.29 -1.22
N ASP A 157 -5.32 21.37 -1.22
CA ASP A 157 -6.20 20.35 -0.61
C ASP A 157 -5.98 18.95 -1.19
N ALA A 158 -5.83 18.84 -2.50
CA ALA A 158 -5.50 17.58 -3.17
C ALA A 158 -4.17 17.00 -2.67
N LEU A 159 -3.14 17.85 -2.55
CA LEU A 159 -1.83 17.44 -2.01
C LEU A 159 -1.91 17.05 -0.54
N ARG A 160 -2.78 17.68 0.27
CA ARG A 160 -2.99 17.31 1.68
C ARG A 160 -3.47 15.87 1.81
N VAL A 161 -4.46 15.46 1.02
CA VAL A 161 -4.96 14.07 1.03
C VAL A 161 -3.85 13.08 0.62
N SER A 162 -3.11 13.39 -0.46
CA SER A 162 -2.01 12.52 -0.90
C SER A 162 -0.88 12.41 0.14
N VAL A 163 -0.49 13.52 0.78
CA VAL A 163 0.51 13.48 1.85
C VAL A 163 -0.01 12.74 3.08
N PHE A 164 -1.31 12.78 3.36
CA PHE A 164 -1.88 11.98 4.43
C PHE A 164 -1.73 10.47 4.18
N HIS A 165 -1.97 10.00 2.96
CA HIS A 165 -1.82 8.59 2.57
C HIS A 165 -0.35 8.11 2.51
N TRP A 166 0.52 8.92 1.92
CA TRP A 166 1.92 8.57 1.67
C TRP A 166 2.90 9.06 2.75
N GLY A 167 2.39 9.84 3.71
CA GLY A 167 3.11 10.33 4.87
C GLY A 167 3.24 9.28 5.98
N LEU A 168 3.39 9.73 7.22
CA LEU A 168 3.74 8.86 8.36
C LEU A 168 2.74 7.71 8.56
N HIS A 169 1.46 7.89 8.20
CA HIS A 169 0.39 6.91 8.34
C HIS A 169 0.70 5.58 7.66
N GLY A 170 1.08 5.61 6.38
CA GLY A 170 1.47 4.41 5.64
C GLY A 170 2.73 3.76 6.23
N TRP A 171 3.72 4.58 6.59
CA TRP A 171 5.00 4.10 7.13
C TRP A 171 4.87 3.44 8.51
N ALA A 172 3.93 3.87 9.36
CA ALA A 172 3.75 3.29 10.69
C ALA A 172 3.46 1.79 10.64
N ILE A 173 2.70 1.33 9.64
CA ILE A 173 2.41 -0.10 9.45
C ILE A 173 3.71 -0.87 9.17
N TYR A 174 4.54 -0.35 8.25
CA TYR A 174 5.83 -0.96 7.92
C TYR A 174 6.79 -0.98 9.11
N VAL A 175 6.84 0.12 9.87
CA VAL A 175 7.67 0.21 11.08
C VAL A 175 7.27 -0.84 12.10
N ILE A 176 5.98 -1.00 12.40
CA ILE A 176 5.52 -2.00 13.38
C ILE A 176 5.80 -3.42 12.93
N VAL A 177 5.50 -3.76 11.68
CA VAL A 177 5.74 -5.11 11.14
C VAL A 177 7.25 -5.41 11.08
N GLY A 178 8.04 -4.50 10.51
CA GLY A 178 9.48 -4.64 10.38
C GLY A 178 10.18 -4.73 11.73
N MET A 179 9.80 -3.88 12.70
CA MET A 179 10.33 -3.91 14.06
C MET A 179 9.94 -5.20 14.79
N SER A 180 8.71 -5.68 14.62
CA SER A 180 8.26 -6.93 15.24
C SER A 180 9.10 -8.11 14.73
N LEU A 181 9.25 -8.24 13.40
CA LEU A 181 10.07 -9.29 12.79
C LEU A 181 11.54 -9.19 13.23
N ALA A 182 12.11 -7.99 13.19
CA ALA A 182 13.50 -7.77 13.58
C ALA A 182 13.76 -8.07 15.05
N TYR A 183 12.86 -7.64 15.95
CA TYR A 183 12.98 -7.92 17.37
C TYR A 183 12.91 -9.42 17.66
N PHE A 184 11.90 -10.13 17.16
CA PHE A 184 11.77 -11.55 17.46
C PHE A 184 12.87 -12.38 16.78
N ALA A 185 13.29 -12.03 15.57
CA ALA A 185 14.36 -12.75 14.88
C ALA A 185 15.73 -12.48 15.51
N TYR A 186 16.13 -11.21 15.61
CA TYR A 186 17.51 -10.86 15.94
C TYR A 186 17.76 -10.68 17.45
N ARG A 187 16.76 -10.25 18.23
CA ARG A 187 16.88 -10.10 19.69
C ARG A 187 16.45 -11.36 20.45
N ARG A 188 15.42 -12.05 19.98
CA ARG A 188 14.85 -13.23 20.66
C ARG A 188 15.26 -14.57 20.05
N GLY A 189 15.98 -14.57 18.92
CA GLY A 189 16.47 -15.77 18.28
C GLY A 189 15.37 -16.69 17.73
N LEU A 190 14.18 -16.15 17.45
CA LEU A 190 13.09 -16.89 16.82
C LEU A 190 13.27 -16.90 15.29
N PRO A 191 12.56 -17.77 14.55
CA PRO A 191 12.61 -17.77 13.10
C PRO A 191 12.17 -16.40 12.53
N LEU A 192 12.80 -15.95 11.44
CA LEU A 192 12.39 -14.75 10.70
C LEU A 192 11.10 -15.04 9.91
N ALA A 193 9.97 -15.08 10.62
CA ALA A 193 8.65 -15.40 10.08
C ALA A 193 7.57 -14.58 10.81
N LEU A 194 6.44 -14.31 10.15
CA LEU A 194 5.35 -13.51 10.72
C LEU A 194 4.75 -14.15 11.96
N ARG A 195 4.68 -15.49 11.99
CA ARG A 195 4.27 -16.23 13.20
C ARG A 195 5.07 -15.88 14.46
N SER A 196 6.34 -15.49 14.32
CA SER A 196 7.20 -15.21 15.48
C SER A 196 6.75 -13.98 16.25
N ALA A 197 6.08 -13.04 15.58
CA ALA A 197 5.44 -11.90 16.24
C ALA A 197 4.32 -12.31 17.21
N LEU A 198 3.74 -13.50 17.05
CA LEU A 198 2.68 -14.01 17.91
C LEU A 198 3.20 -14.74 19.16
N TYR A 199 4.50 -14.99 19.25
CA TYR A 199 5.10 -15.73 20.37
C TYR A 199 4.69 -15.20 21.76
N PRO A 200 4.62 -13.88 22.03
CA PRO A 200 4.19 -13.37 23.34
C PRO A 200 2.75 -13.76 23.72
N PHE A 201 1.88 -14.01 22.73
CA PHE A 201 0.45 -14.27 22.95
C PHE A 201 0.14 -15.77 22.99
N ILE A 202 0.78 -16.54 22.10
CA ILE A 202 0.46 -17.97 21.92
C ILE A 202 1.62 -18.91 22.27
N GLY A 203 2.79 -18.37 22.66
CA GLY A 203 3.97 -19.13 23.05
C GLY A 203 4.43 -20.09 21.95
N GLU A 204 4.75 -21.32 22.33
CA GLU A 204 5.22 -22.38 21.43
C GLU A 204 4.18 -22.82 20.38
N ARG A 205 2.91 -22.36 20.45
CA ARG A 205 1.90 -22.64 19.43
C ARG A 205 2.19 -21.98 18.08
N ILE A 206 3.19 -21.10 18.00
CA ILE A 206 3.68 -20.55 16.73
C ILE A 206 4.18 -21.64 15.78
N TYR A 207 4.64 -22.79 16.30
CA TYR A 207 5.09 -23.93 15.51
C TYR A 207 3.93 -24.86 15.07
N GLY A 208 2.70 -24.52 15.45
CA GLY A 208 1.50 -25.29 15.13
C GLY A 208 0.63 -24.62 14.07
N PRO A 209 -0.60 -25.14 13.88
CA PRO A 209 -1.51 -24.70 12.81
C PRO A 209 -1.82 -23.19 12.83
N ILE A 210 -1.92 -22.57 14.00
CA ILE A 210 -2.22 -21.13 14.13
C ILE A 210 -1.07 -20.28 13.58
N GLY A 211 0.18 -20.63 13.89
CA GLY A 211 1.33 -19.93 13.32
C GLY A 211 1.47 -20.17 11.82
N HIS A 212 1.21 -21.39 11.35
CA HIS A 212 1.22 -21.70 9.92
C HIS A 212 0.16 -20.90 9.13
N LEU A 213 -1.03 -20.72 9.71
CA LEU A 213 -2.07 -19.89 9.11
C LEU A 213 -1.59 -18.45 8.89
N VAL A 214 -0.93 -17.86 9.90
CA VAL A 214 -0.44 -16.48 9.84
C VAL A 214 0.67 -16.32 8.80
N ASP A 215 1.59 -17.28 8.71
CA ASP A 215 2.61 -17.27 7.66
C ASP A 215 1.98 -17.41 6.26
N ILE A 216 0.99 -18.30 6.08
CA ILE A 216 0.27 -18.45 4.80
C ILE A 216 -0.46 -17.16 4.41
N LEU A 217 -1.18 -16.53 5.35
CA LEU A 217 -1.82 -15.22 5.11
C LEU A 217 -0.80 -14.15 4.74
N GLY A 218 0.38 -14.17 5.37
CA GLY A 218 1.50 -13.31 5.02
C GLY A 218 2.03 -13.52 3.61
N VAL A 219 2.20 -14.78 3.19
CA VAL A 219 2.60 -15.14 1.82
C VAL A 219 1.54 -14.66 0.82
N LEU A 220 0.26 -14.92 1.08
CA LEU A 220 -0.83 -14.45 0.22
C LEU A 220 -0.85 -12.91 0.11
N GLY A 221 -0.73 -12.21 1.24
CA GLY A 221 -0.68 -10.75 1.27
C GLY A 221 0.51 -10.19 0.48
N CYS A 222 1.69 -10.80 0.61
CA CYS A 222 2.88 -10.42 -0.16
C CYS A 222 2.68 -10.64 -1.66
N VAL A 223 2.18 -11.82 -2.06
CA VAL A 223 1.94 -12.16 -3.47
C VAL A 223 0.92 -11.21 -4.10
N PHE A 224 -0.20 -10.95 -3.43
CA PHE A 224 -1.22 -10.04 -3.95
C PHE A 224 -0.72 -8.59 -3.99
N GLY A 225 0.03 -8.13 -3.00
CA GLY A 225 0.65 -6.80 -3.01
C GLY A 225 1.63 -6.61 -4.17
N VAL A 226 2.51 -7.59 -4.39
CA VAL A 226 3.46 -7.59 -5.50
C VAL A 226 2.74 -7.64 -6.85
N ALA A 227 1.70 -8.48 -6.99
CA ALA A 227 0.92 -8.60 -8.21
C ALA A 227 0.22 -7.29 -8.60
N THR A 228 -0.40 -6.59 -7.64
CA THR A 228 -1.03 -5.28 -7.88
C THR A 228 0.00 -4.25 -8.34
N SER A 229 1.13 -4.14 -7.64
CA SER A 229 2.21 -3.22 -7.99
C SER A 229 2.76 -3.49 -9.40
N LEU A 230 3.05 -4.75 -9.71
CA LEU A 230 3.53 -5.16 -11.04
C LEU A 230 2.52 -4.86 -12.14
N GLY A 231 1.23 -5.13 -11.90
CA GLY A 231 0.16 -4.84 -12.86
C GLY A 231 0.04 -3.36 -13.19
N LEU A 232 0.06 -2.49 -12.17
CA LEU A 232 0.06 -1.03 -12.36
C LEU A 232 1.33 -0.54 -13.10
N GLY A 233 2.49 -1.11 -12.80
CA GLY A 233 3.73 -0.71 -13.44
C GLY A 233 3.75 -1.10 -14.91
N VAL A 234 3.27 -2.29 -15.24
CA VAL A 234 3.20 -2.77 -16.61
C VAL A 234 2.19 -1.97 -17.44
N SER A 235 1.03 -1.63 -16.88
CA SER A 235 0.06 -0.79 -17.60
C SER A 235 0.65 0.59 -17.90
N GLN A 236 1.35 1.21 -16.93
CA GLN A 236 2.05 2.48 -17.13
C GLN A 236 3.18 2.37 -18.17
N MET A 237 3.97 1.30 -18.15
CA MET A 237 5.02 1.03 -19.14
C MET A 237 4.45 0.83 -20.54
N ALA A 238 3.35 0.10 -20.68
CA ALA A 238 2.69 -0.15 -21.96
C ALA A 238 2.20 1.16 -22.60
N VAL A 239 1.54 2.03 -21.81
CA VAL A 239 1.15 3.38 -22.27
C VAL A 239 2.38 4.23 -22.64
N GLY A 240 3.46 4.14 -21.86
CA GLY A 240 4.73 4.81 -22.17
C GLY A 240 5.31 4.38 -23.52
N LEU A 241 5.34 3.07 -23.80
CA LEU A 241 5.79 2.54 -25.09
C LEU A 241 4.92 3.00 -26.25
N GLN A 242 3.60 3.03 -26.07
CA GLN A 242 2.69 3.56 -27.08
C GLN A 242 3.00 5.02 -27.41
N ARG A 243 3.24 5.84 -26.39
CA ARG A 243 3.53 7.27 -26.57
C ARG A 243 4.90 7.53 -27.21
N LEU A 244 5.91 6.71 -26.91
CA LEU A 244 7.29 6.94 -27.35
C LEU A 244 7.65 6.26 -28.67
N VAL A 245 7.17 5.03 -28.88
CA VAL A 245 7.56 4.18 -30.02
C VAL A 245 6.37 3.62 -30.81
N GLY A 246 5.13 3.94 -30.42
CA GLY A 246 3.93 3.57 -31.16
C GLY A 246 3.47 2.10 -30.99
N ILE A 247 4.03 1.35 -30.05
CA ILE A 247 3.60 -0.03 -29.74
C ILE A 247 2.25 0.03 -29.00
N SER A 248 1.28 -0.81 -29.36
CA SER A 248 -0.03 -0.82 -28.68
C SER A 248 0.10 -1.12 -27.18
N ASP A 249 -0.73 -0.47 -26.35
CA ASP A 249 -0.76 -0.62 -24.89
C ASP A 249 -1.72 -1.73 -24.40
N GLY A 250 -2.21 -2.55 -25.34
CA GLY A 250 -3.19 -3.60 -25.11
C GLY A 250 -2.67 -4.79 -24.28
N LEU A 251 -3.57 -5.75 -24.02
CA LEU A 251 -3.31 -6.91 -23.18
C LEU A 251 -2.07 -7.70 -23.60
N ASP A 252 -1.86 -7.89 -24.90
CA ASP A 252 -0.71 -8.66 -25.42
C ASP A 252 0.62 -8.02 -25.01
N THR A 253 0.76 -6.70 -25.17
CA THR A 253 1.95 -5.95 -24.74
C THR A 253 2.17 -6.06 -23.25
N GLN A 254 1.10 -5.93 -22.45
CA GLN A 254 1.19 -6.07 -21.00
C GLN A 254 1.64 -7.48 -20.58
N LEU A 255 1.10 -8.53 -21.19
CA LEU A 255 1.50 -9.92 -20.92
C LEU A 255 2.97 -10.18 -21.30
N ILE A 256 3.43 -9.64 -22.43
CA ILE A 256 4.83 -9.75 -22.85
C ILE A 256 5.76 -9.04 -21.85
N LEU A 257 5.39 -7.84 -21.40
CA LEU A 257 6.16 -7.10 -20.40
C LEU A 257 6.20 -7.84 -19.06
N ILE A 258 5.07 -8.38 -18.58
CA ILE A 258 5.01 -9.20 -17.36
C ILE A 258 5.93 -10.41 -17.49
N ALA A 259 5.85 -11.15 -18.60
CA ALA A 259 6.68 -12.32 -18.83
C ALA A 259 8.17 -11.98 -18.84
N GLY A 260 8.55 -10.90 -19.53
CA GLY A 260 9.93 -10.43 -19.60
C GLY A 260 10.48 -9.99 -18.24
N ILE A 261 9.76 -9.13 -17.51
CA ILE A 261 10.16 -8.65 -16.19
C ILE A 261 10.24 -9.82 -15.19
N SER A 262 9.26 -10.72 -15.22
CA SER A 262 9.24 -11.91 -14.35
C SER A 262 10.43 -12.82 -14.62
N LEU A 263 10.76 -13.06 -15.90
CA LEU A 263 11.92 -13.86 -16.28
C LEU A 263 13.22 -13.23 -15.77
N ILE A 264 13.42 -11.92 -15.97
CA ILE A 264 14.59 -11.19 -15.47
C ILE A 264 14.66 -11.28 -13.94
N SER A 265 13.54 -11.08 -13.25
CA SER A 265 13.46 -11.17 -11.79
C SER A 265 13.82 -12.57 -11.27
N ILE A 266 13.32 -13.63 -11.92
CA ILE A 266 13.64 -15.02 -11.55
C ILE A 266 15.13 -15.31 -11.77
N LEU A 267 15.68 -14.91 -12.92
CA LEU A 267 17.12 -15.07 -13.21
C LEU A 267 17.98 -14.30 -12.19
N SER A 268 17.55 -13.09 -11.78
CA SER A 268 18.21 -12.32 -10.74
C SER A 268 18.13 -12.99 -9.36
N ALA A 269 17.00 -13.62 -9.03
CA ALA A 269 16.84 -14.33 -7.76
C ALA A 269 17.74 -15.57 -7.69
N VAL A 270 17.83 -16.34 -8.77
CA VAL A 270 18.62 -17.59 -8.84
C VAL A 270 20.13 -17.32 -8.91
N SER A 271 20.56 -16.22 -9.55
CA SER A 271 21.99 -15.87 -9.71
C SER A 271 22.66 -15.29 -8.47
N GLY A 272 21.91 -15.05 -7.38
CA GLY A 272 22.43 -14.51 -6.12
C GLY A 272 22.11 -13.02 -5.95
N VAL A 273 21.07 -12.76 -5.17
CA VAL A 273 20.42 -11.45 -5.04
C VAL A 273 21.29 -10.35 -4.41
N GLN A 274 22.30 -10.73 -3.62
CA GLN A 274 22.95 -9.82 -2.66
C GLN A 274 23.66 -8.63 -3.31
N LYS A 275 24.36 -8.83 -4.43
CA LYS A 275 25.02 -7.72 -5.15
C LYS A 275 24.07 -7.01 -6.11
N GLY A 276 23.16 -7.75 -6.75
CA GLY A 276 22.20 -7.22 -7.73
C GLY A 276 21.24 -6.21 -7.11
N ILE A 277 20.66 -6.54 -5.94
CA ILE A 277 19.72 -5.63 -5.26
C ILE A 277 20.38 -4.30 -4.92
N LYS A 278 21.63 -4.32 -4.41
CA LYS A 278 22.33 -3.08 -4.06
C LYS A 278 22.51 -2.16 -5.27
N ILE A 279 23.02 -2.70 -6.38
CA ILE A 279 23.28 -1.90 -7.60
C ILE A 279 21.99 -1.36 -8.20
N ILE A 280 20.96 -2.22 -8.32
CA ILE A 280 19.65 -1.80 -8.85
C ILE A 280 19.02 -0.75 -7.94
N SER A 281 19.17 -0.89 -6.62
CA SER A 281 18.65 0.07 -5.64
C SER A 281 19.34 1.43 -5.76
N GLU A 282 20.67 1.44 -5.84
CA GLU A 282 21.44 2.69 -6.02
C GLU A 282 21.09 3.37 -7.35
N LEU A 283 20.98 2.61 -8.44
CA LEU A 283 20.58 3.12 -9.75
C LEU A 283 19.17 3.73 -9.71
N ASN A 284 18.22 3.04 -9.06
CA ASN A 284 16.86 3.52 -8.91
C ASN A 284 16.80 4.88 -8.19
N ILE A 285 17.59 5.07 -7.14
CA ILE A 285 17.68 6.37 -6.44
C ILE A 285 18.22 7.45 -7.37
N TRP A 286 19.28 7.19 -8.14
CA TRP A 286 19.83 8.18 -9.07
C TRP A 286 18.85 8.55 -10.19
N VAL A 287 18.15 7.57 -10.75
CA VAL A 287 17.09 7.81 -11.75
C VAL A 287 15.94 8.62 -11.13
N SER A 288 15.53 8.29 -9.90
CA SER A 288 14.49 9.03 -9.20
C SER A 288 14.88 10.49 -8.96
N VAL A 289 16.12 10.74 -8.50
CA VAL A 289 16.65 12.10 -8.33
C VAL A 289 16.69 12.86 -9.64
N LEU A 290 17.09 12.20 -10.73
CA LEU A 290 17.10 12.80 -12.07
C LEU A 290 15.69 13.20 -12.52
N VAL A 291 14.71 12.32 -12.36
CA VAL A 291 13.31 12.57 -12.76
C VAL A 291 12.69 13.69 -11.91
N VAL A 292 12.83 13.63 -10.59
CA VAL A 292 12.35 14.70 -9.69
C VAL A 292 13.02 16.03 -10.00
N GLY A 293 14.34 16.02 -10.24
CA GLY A 293 15.09 17.21 -10.65
C GLY A 293 14.61 17.78 -11.98
N ALA A 294 14.33 16.93 -12.97
CA ALA A 294 13.79 17.35 -14.25
C ALA A 294 12.41 18.02 -14.10
N PHE A 295 11.50 17.47 -13.29
CA PHE A 295 10.21 18.10 -13.02
C PHE A 295 10.34 19.40 -12.22
N LEU A 296 11.22 19.45 -11.23
CA LEU A 296 11.41 20.64 -10.41
C LEU A 296 11.98 21.82 -11.20
N LEU A 297 12.96 21.56 -12.08
CA LEU A 297 13.64 22.59 -12.88
C LEU A 297 12.90 22.91 -14.19
N GLY A 298 12.22 21.93 -14.78
CA GLY A 298 11.42 22.11 -16.00
C GLY A 298 10.01 22.63 -15.74
N GLY A 299 9.52 22.51 -14.51
CA GLY A 299 8.21 23.02 -14.06
C GLY A 299 8.29 24.40 -13.40
N PRO A 300 7.17 24.88 -12.81
CA PRO A 300 7.14 26.14 -12.08
C PRO A 300 7.85 25.99 -10.73
N THR A 301 9.19 26.06 -10.72
CA THR A 301 10.05 25.74 -9.56
C THR A 301 9.62 26.47 -8.28
N LEU A 302 9.37 27.78 -8.38
CA LEU A 302 8.97 28.57 -7.21
C LEU A 302 7.65 28.07 -6.61
N TRP A 303 6.66 27.78 -7.46
CA TRP A 303 5.37 27.25 -7.03
C TRP A 303 5.52 25.86 -6.40
N LEU A 304 6.33 24.97 -7.00
CA LEU A 304 6.57 23.63 -6.47
C LEU A 304 7.22 23.66 -5.08
N VAL A 305 8.23 24.51 -4.89
CA VAL A 305 8.89 24.68 -3.58
C VAL A 305 7.94 25.27 -2.55
N GLN A 306 7.14 26.27 -2.93
CA GLN A 306 6.13 26.87 -2.05
C GLN A 306 5.03 25.89 -1.67
N ALA A 307 4.49 25.15 -2.64
CA ALA A 307 3.47 24.14 -2.42
C ALA A 307 3.99 23.01 -1.53
N PHE A 308 5.22 22.52 -1.76
CA PHE A 308 5.85 21.53 -0.90
C PHE A 308 5.98 22.02 0.55
N GLY A 309 6.51 23.23 0.74
CA GLY A 309 6.65 23.82 2.08
C GLY A 309 5.31 24.04 2.78
N ALA A 310 4.31 24.55 2.06
CA ALA A 310 2.96 24.77 2.57
C ALA A 310 2.29 23.45 2.98
N THR A 311 2.30 22.44 2.12
CA THR A 311 1.70 21.13 2.42
C THR A 311 2.42 20.44 3.58
N LEU A 312 3.75 20.55 3.68
CA LEU A 312 4.51 19.95 4.79
C LEU A 312 4.18 20.60 6.14
N LEU A 313 4.16 21.94 6.20
CA LEU A 313 3.80 22.68 7.41
C LEU A 313 2.36 22.38 7.83
N ASP A 314 1.47 22.33 6.86
CA ASP A 314 0.06 22.05 7.09
C ASP A 314 -0.18 20.62 7.58
N TYR A 315 0.49 19.62 6.99
CA TYR A 315 0.47 18.25 7.49
C TYR A 315 0.98 18.16 8.94
N ALA A 316 2.06 18.87 9.27
CA ALA A 316 2.59 18.88 10.63
C ALA A 316 1.64 19.57 11.63
N ALA A 317 1.01 20.68 11.24
CA ALA A 317 0.08 21.43 12.07
C ALA A 317 -1.25 20.69 12.29
N ASN A 318 -1.75 20.01 11.25
CA ASN A 318 -3.04 19.31 11.26
C ASN A 318 -2.91 17.80 11.46
N PHE A 319 -1.72 17.30 11.82
CA PHE A 319 -1.46 15.87 11.99
C PHE A 319 -2.47 15.20 12.92
N ILE A 320 -2.72 15.79 14.10
CA ILE A 320 -3.67 15.25 15.10
C ILE A 320 -5.14 15.40 14.63
N PRO A 321 -5.60 16.57 14.16
CA PRO A 321 -6.94 16.68 13.57
C PRO A 321 -7.22 15.71 12.43
N TRP A 322 -6.27 15.44 11.54
CA TRP A 322 -6.47 14.49 10.44
C TRP A 322 -6.43 13.04 10.91
N ALA A 323 -5.60 12.75 11.89
CA ALA A 323 -5.54 11.47 12.59
C ALA A 323 -6.90 11.07 13.22
N PHE A 324 -7.59 12.03 13.85
CA PHE A 324 -8.86 11.78 14.55
C PHE A 324 -10.09 12.32 13.82
N GLY A 325 -9.90 12.89 12.63
CA GLY A 325 -10.94 13.49 11.80
C GLY A 325 -11.87 12.43 11.23
N MET A 326 -12.68 11.82 12.11
CA MET A 326 -13.92 11.19 11.71
C MET A 326 -14.75 12.25 10.99
N PRO A 327 -15.37 11.96 9.83
CA PRO A 327 -16.45 12.78 9.35
C PRO A 327 -17.59 12.67 10.38
N THR A 328 -17.61 13.58 11.35
CA THR A 328 -18.84 13.92 12.04
C THR A 328 -19.79 14.39 10.95
N SER A 329 -20.95 13.73 10.82
CA SER A 329 -21.96 13.97 9.79
C SER A 329 -22.01 15.43 9.35
N PRO A 330 -22.11 15.73 8.05
CA PRO A 330 -22.02 17.10 7.55
C PRO A 330 -23.00 17.97 8.33
N GLY A 331 -22.43 18.89 9.12
CA GLY A 331 -23.18 19.95 9.77
C GLY A 331 -23.91 20.69 8.67
N ARG A 332 -25.23 20.56 8.67
CA ARG A 332 -26.14 21.27 7.77
C ARG A 332 -25.74 22.75 7.74
N PRO A 333 -25.42 23.34 6.58
CA PRO A 333 -25.11 24.76 6.53
C PRO A 333 -26.32 25.57 7.04
N PRO A 334 -26.10 26.67 7.77
CA PRO A 334 -27.19 27.48 8.29
C PRO A 334 -27.98 28.07 7.11
N GLY A 335 -29.22 27.63 6.90
CA GLY A 335 -30.13 28.23 5.92
C GLY A 335 -30.91 27.28 5.01
N SER A 336 -30.69 25.96 5.02
CA SER A 336 -31.46 25.04 4.17
C SER A 336 -32.84 24.72 4.77
N ARG A 337 -33.91 25.16 4.10
CA ARG A 337 -35.31 24.86 4.48
C ARG A 337 -35.54 23.33 4.55
N PRO A 338 -36.35 22.83 5.50
CA PRO A 338 -36.65 21.41 5.60
C PRO A 338 -37.53 20.97 4.42
N GLY A 339 -37.02 20.07 3.59
CA GLY A 339 -37.85 19.22 2.73
C GLY A 339 -38.56 18.15 3.58
N PRO A 340 -39.68 17.58 3.09
CA PRO A 340 -40.52 16.69 3.88
C PRO A 340 -39.75 15.43 4.32
N SER A 341 -39.93 15.10 5.58
CA SER A 341 -39.31 14.03 6.36
C SER A 341 -39.32 12.66 5.69
N SER A 342 -38.15 12.08 5.46
CA SER A 342 -37.93 10.62 5.49
C SER A 342 -37.27 10.25 6.82
N THR A 343 -38.10 10.07 7.84
CA THR A 343 -37.73 9.39 9.08
C THR A 343 -37.47 7.91 8.79
N GLY A 344 -36.27 7.43 9.10
CA GLY A 344 -35.97 5.99 9.23
C GLY A 344 -34.87 5.47 8.30
N ALA A 345 -33.90 4.78 8.90
CA ALA A 345 -32.77 4.06 8.30
C ALA A 345 -31.57 4.90 7.82
N GLY A 346 -30.48 4.84 8.60
CA GLY A 346 -29.15 5.34 8.24
C GLY A 346 -28.51 4.49 7.15
N GLY A 347 -28.90 4.72 5.91
CA GLY A 347 -28.23 4.19 4.72
C GLY A 347 -28.12 5.29 3.68
N TRP A 348 -26.91 5.57 3.23
CA TRP A 348 -26.70 6.35 2.02
C TRP A 348 -27.37 5.61 0.85
N PRO A 349 -28.17 6.26 0.00
CA PRO A 349 -28.71 5.63 -1.18
C PRO A 349 -27.54 5.31 -2.12
N GLY A 350 -27.32 4.02 -2.39
CA GLY A 350 -26.41 3.57 -3.43
C GLY A 350 -26.85 4.08 -4.81
N PRO A 351 -25.94 4.22 -5.78
CA PRO A 351 -26.29 4.70 -7.11
C PRO A 351 -27.27 3.74 -7.79
N PRO A 352 -28.19 4.24 -8.64
CA PRO A 352 -29.09 3.38 -9.39
C PRO A 352 -28.30 2.48 -10.35
N SER A 353 -28.71 1.21 -10.41
CA SER A 353 -28.10 0.11 -11.17
C SER A 353 -28.06 0.30 -12.70
N SER A 354 -28.59 1.40 -13.22
CA SER A 354 -28.69 1.68 -14.67
C SER A 354 -27.52 2.49 -15.25
N ALA A 355 -26.55 2.96 -14.45
CA ALA A 355 -25.41 3.73 -14.95
C ALA A 355 -24.21 2.86 -15.43
N CYS A 356 -24.32 1.54 -15.37
CA CYS A 356 -23.23 0.59 -15.66
C CYS A 356 -23.00 0.30 -17.16
N SER A 357 -23.53 1.11 -18.09
CA SER A 357 -23.51 0.81 -19.54
C SER A 357 -22.81 1.83 -20.44
N SER A 358 -22.15 2.86 -19.90
CA SER A 358 -21.45 3.84 -20.74
C SER A 358 -19.92 3.74 -20.64
N ARG A 359 -19.25 4.10 -21.74
CA ARG A 359 -17.80 4.06 -22.03
C ARG A 359 -16.86 4.52 -20.90
N ALA A 360 -17.36 5.26 -19.91
CA ALA A 360 -16.61 5.79 -18.77
C ALA A 360 -16.06 4.70 -17.82
N SER A 361 -16.60 3.48 -17.83
CA SER A 361 -16.13 2.38 -16.98
C SER A 361 -14.73 1.84 -17.35
N ARG A 362 -14.18 2.21 -18.51
CA ARG A 362 -12.82 1.80 -18.93
C ARG A 362 -11.72 2.75 -18.46
N GLU A 363 -12.06 3.99 -18.10
CA GLU A 363 -11.08 5.04 -17.75
C GLU A 363 -11.03 5.34 -16.24
N ALA A 364 -12.08 4.99 -15.48
CA ALA A 364 -12.20 5.29 -14.05
C ALA A 364 -11.55 4.26 -13.09
N ALA A 365 -10.84 3.25 -13.60
CA ALA A 365 -10.31 2.14 -12.80
C ALA A 365 -9.00 2.37 -12.00
N PRO A 366 -8.14 3.39 -12.19
CA PRO A 366 -6.78 3.32 -11.66
C PRO A 366 -6.68 3.53 -10.14
N CYS A 367 -7.56 4.30 -9.51
CA CYS A 367 -7.59 4.44 -8.04
C CYS A 367 -8.27 3.26 -7.33
N ALA A 368 -8.99 2.40 -8.06
CA ALA A 368 -9.80 1.32 -7.50
C ALA A 368 -8.98 0.08 -7.07
N ASN A 369 -7.73 -0.06 -7.48
CA ASN A 369 -7.03 -1.34 -7.36
C ASN A 369 -6.11 -1.47 -6.14
N SER A 370 -6.03 -0.46 -5.29
CA SER A 370 -5.35 -0.58 -3.99
C SER A 370 -6.40 -0.56 -2.87
N CYS A 371 -6.64 -1.71 -2.22
CA CYS A 371 -7.50 -1.79 -1.03
C CYS A 371 -7.10 -0.75 0.04
N SER A 372 -5.81 -0.40 0.12
CA SER A 372 -5.31 0.61 1.05
C SER A 372 -5.48 2.05 0.57
N ALA A 373 -5.83 2.31 -0.70
CA ALA A 373 -6.22 3.65 -1.14
C ALA A 373 -7.74 3.81 -1.03
N CYS A 374 -8.51 2.78 -1.42
CA CYS A 374 -9.96 2.88 -1.44
C CYS A 374 -10.62 2.86 -0.05
N CYS A 375 -10.06 2.15 0.93
CA CYS A 375 -10.55 2.23 2.33
C CYS A 375 -10.40 3.64 2.93
N TRP A 376 -9.56 4.48 2.34
CA TRP A 376 -9.32 5.85 2.81
C TRP A 376 -10.00 6.90 1.92
N CYS A 377 -10.26 6.59 0.65
CA CYS A 377 -10.92 7.49 -0.30
C CYS A 377 -12.43 7.64 -0.10
N ARG A 378 -13.07 6.81 0.72
CA ARG A 378 -14.49 6.97 1.06
C ARG A 378 -14.62 7.57 2.46
N PRO A 379 -15.10 8.83 2.60
CA PRO A 379 -15.43 9.40 3.91
C PRO A 379 -16.53 8.60 4.62
#